data_AF-A0A2S2DWT5-F1
#
_entry.id   AF-A0A2S2DWT5-F1
#
_cell.length_a   1.000
_cell.length_b   1.000
_cell.length_c   1.000
_cell.angle_alpha   90.00
_cell.angle_beta   90.00
_cell.angle_gamma   90.00
#
_symmetry.space_group_name_H-M   'P 1'
#
loop_
_entity.id
_entity.type
_entity.pdbx_description
1 polymer ?
#
loop_
_entity_poly.entity_id
_entity_poly.type
_entity_poly.pdbx_seq_one_letter_code
_entity_poly.pdbx_strand_id
1 'polypeptide(L)'
;MKKRLLILAGGMASRMKKALNEGSDLDPNLVAQANSVTKGMIQVGKNGKTLIDYQLYNAHLAGIEEVMLLLHPTDQVTQAYCEELMSRDACWGMKIVFARQQIPADREKPAGTADAVYQALMQHADWQQGRVIVCNSDNLYSVNALKTLWSTDHAQALISYHRDSLLYPAERISAFALIRTDAAGYLLEIIEKPTAQQAEELMAQQGRLGVSMNIFVFEASTFLPYLAKTPFHPVRNEKELPTSVALFGEGEGQGFFAIPLAENVPDLTSKEDILVMQKYLEDTYGDF
;
A
#
# COMPACT_ATOMS: atom_id res chain seq x y z
N MET A 1 -13.95 14.70 -12.24
CA MET A 1 -13.27 14.51 -10.94
C MET A 1 -11.91 13.92 -11.24
N LYS A 2 -10.81 14.52 -10.73
CA LYS A 2 -9.45 14.04 -11.03
C LYS A 2 -9.22 12.67 -10.38
N LYS A 3 -8.70 11.71 -11.14
CA LYS A 3 -8.34 10.39 -10.64
C LYS A 3 -7.06 10.45 -9.81
N ARG A 4 -7.14 10.14 -8.52
CA ARG A 4 -6.07 10.38 -7.53
C ARG A 4 -5.62 9.12 -6.81
N LEU A 5 -4.31 8.97 -6.70
CA LEU A 5 -3.65 7.91 -5.96
C LEU A 5 -2.61 8.48 -4.99
N LEU A 6 -2.66 8.09 -3.73
CA LEU A 6 -1.66 8.40 -2.71
C LEU A 6 -0.88 7.12 -2.38
N ILE A 7 0.42 7.14 -2.65
CA ILE A 7 1.33 6.02 -2.39
C ILE A 7 2.15 6.32 -1.13
N LEU A 8 2.11 5.41 -0.15
CA LEU A 8 2.84 5.52 1.11
C LEU A 8 4.30 5.07 0.92
N ALA A 9 5.12 5.98 0.39
CA ALA A 9 6.55 5.78 0.06
C ALA A 9 7.53 6.14 1.19
N GLY A 10 7.03 6.38 2.42
CA GLY A 10 7.85 6.74 3.58
C GLY A 10 8.35 5.56 4.43
N GLY A 11 7.99 4.33 4.06
CA GLY A 11 8.37 3.13 4.81
C GLY A 11 9.88 2.86 4.78
N MET A 12 10.50 2.78 5.96
CA MET A 12 11.91 2.40 6.08
C MET A 12 12.10 0.91 5.81
N ALA A 13 13.09 0.57 4.97
CA ALA A 13 13.42 -0.80 4.57
C ALA A 13 14.14 -1.61 5.67
N SER A 14 13.73 -1.50 6.94
CA SER A 14 14.45 -2.10 8.08
C SER A 14 14.57 -3.63 8.02
N ARG A 15 13.53 -4.33 7.54
CA ARG A 15 13.55 -5.78 7.31
C ARG A 15 14.47 -6.16 6.15
N MET A 16 14.57 -5.31 5.12
CA MET A 16 15.53 -5.45 4.01
C MET A 16 16.98 -5.25 4.46
N LYS A 17 17.24 -4.79 5.70
CA LYS A 17 18.62 -4.65 6.22
C LYS A 17 19.12 -5.92 6.91
N LYS A 18 18.28 -6.94 7.09
CA LYS A 18 18.71 -8.23 7.65
C LYS A 18 19.68 -8.93 6.68
N ALA A 19 20.66 -9.64 7.25
CA ALA A 19 21.61 -10.42 6.46
C ALA A 19 20.88 -11.50 5.65
N LEU A 20 21.40 -11.78 4.46
CA LEU A 20 20.95 -12.90 3.65
C LEU A 20 21.46 -14.20 4.27
N ASN A 21 20.72 -15.29 4.06
CA ASN A 21 21.27 -16.61 4.29
C ASN A 21 22.43 -16.85 3.31
N GLU A 22 23.47 -17.56 3.75
CA GLU A 22 24.64 -17.87 2.92
C GLU A 22 24.18 -18.59 1.62
N GLY A 23 24.61 -18.08 0.45
CA GLY A 23 24.30 -18.67 -0.86
C GLY A 23 23.16 -18.02 -1.67
N SER A 24 22.78 -16.76 -1.42
CA SER A 24 21.78 -16.08 -2.26
C SER A 24 22.32 -15.67 -3.64
N ASP A 25 21.54 -15.88 -4.69
CA ASP A 25 21.85 -15.45 -6.08
C ASP A 25 21.66 -13.95 -6.34
N LEU A 26 21.51 -13.12 -5.31
CA LEU A 26 21.27 -11.68 -5.45
C LEU A 26 22.55 -10.92 -5.81
N ASP A 27 22.42 -9.98 -6.75
CA ASP A 27 23.50 -9.05 -7.12
C ASP A 27 23.97 -8.24 -5.88
N PRO A 28 25.26 -8.28 -5.51
CA PRO A 28 25.81 -7.48 -4.42
C PRO A 28 25.49 -5.98 -4.49
N ASN A 29 25.38 -5.40 -5.69
CA ASN A 29 25.01 -4.00 -5.88
C ASN A 29 23.55 -3.74 -5.46
N LEU A 30 22.65 -4.67 -5.79
CA LEU A 30 21.24 -4.60 -5.41
C LEU A 30 21.07 -4.79 -3.90
N VAL A 31 21.89 -5.65 -3.28
CA VAL A 31 21.95 -5.79 -1.81
C VAL A 31 22.42 -4.50 -1.15
N ALA A 32 23.47 -3.86 -1.69
CA ALA A 32 23.96 -2.58 -1.17
C ALA A 32 22.90 -1.48 -1.30
N GLN A 33 22.20 -1.41 -2.44
CA GLN A 33 21.12 -0.46 -2.68
C GLN A 33 19.94 -0.68 -1.74
N ALA A 34 19.47 -1.93 -1.58
CA ALA A 34 18.34 -2.25 -0.70
C ALA A 34 18.58 -1.85 0.77
N ASN A 35 19.85 -1.66 1.16
CA ASN A 35 20.22 -1.16 2.49
C ASN A 35 20.21 0.38 2.61
N SER A 36 20.28 1.12 1.50
CA SER A 36 20.46 2.57 1.47
C SER A 36 19.22 3.37 1.03
N VAL A 37 18.30 2.76 0.27
CA VAL A 37 17.10 3.44 -0.25
C VAL A 37 15.81 3.01 0.47
N THR A 38 14.73 3.79 0.29
CA THR A 38 13.37 3.38 0.68
C THR A 38 12.90 2.21 -0.18
N LYS A 39 11.99 1.37 0.33
CA LYS A 39 11.59 0.12 -0.35
C LYS A 39 11.09 0.34 -1.78
N GLY A 40 10.28 1.37 -1.99
CA GLY A 40 9.75 1.69 -3.32
C GLY A 40 10.84 2.04 -4.35
N MET A 41 12.01 2.52 -3.90
CA MET A 41 13.13 2.91 -4.78
C MET A 41 14.13 1.78 -5.07
N ILE A 42 13.87 0.55 -4.60
CA ILE A 42 14.70 -0.59 -4.93
C ILE A 42 14.54 -0.92 -6.42
N GLN A 43 15.66 -1.05 -7.13
CA GLN A 43 15.70 -1.33 -8.57
C GLN A 43 15.46 -2.81 -8.85
N VAL A 44 14.19 -3.22 -8.72
CA VAL A 44 13.74 -4.60 -8.96
C VAL A 44 13.39 -4.88 -10.42
N GLY A 45 13.38 -3.86 -11.29
CA GLY A 45 13.06 -4.00 -12.70
C GLY A 45 14.28 -4.06 -13.62
N LYS A 46 14.01 -4.38 -14.89
CA LYS A 46 15.01 -4.25 -15.97
C LYS A 46 15.46 -2.79 -16.09
N ASN A 47 16.65 -2.57 -16.63
CA ASN A 47 17.21 -1.23 -16.90
C ASN A 47 17.24 -0.29 -15.69
N GLY A 48 17.32 -0.84 -14.47
CA GLY A 48 17.37 -0.05 -13.23
C GLY A 48 16.03 0.57 -12.83
N LYS A 49 14.90 0.06 -13.34
CA LYS A 49 13.57 0.50 -12.90
C LYS A 49 13.29 0.09 -11.46
N THR A 50 12.71 1.03 -10.73
CA THR A 50 12.30 0.91 -9.34
C THR A 50 10.89 0.32 -9.23
N LEU A 51 10.52 -0.16 -8.04
CA LEU A 51 9.14 -0.57 -7.79
C LEU A 51 8.14 0.61 -7.93
N ILE A 52 8.57 1.84 -7.65
CA ILE A 52 7.77 3.04 -7.90
C ILE A 52 7.49 3.23 -9.39
N ASP A 53 8.43 2.93 -10.29
CA ASP A 53 8.18 3.02 -11.74
C ASP A 53 7.03 2.13 -12.20
N TYR A 54 6.99 0.88 -11.71
CA TYR A 54 5.89 -0.05 -12.02
C TYR A 54 4.57 0.38 -11.39
N GLN A 55 4.59 0.97 -10.18
CA GLN A 55 3.37 1.53 -9.56
C GLN A 55 2.84 2.73 -10.34
N LEU A 56 3.72 3.65 -10.78
CA LEU A 56 3.35 4.80 -11.61
C LEU A 56 2.84 4.34 -12.98
N TYR A 57 3.44 3.30 -13.56
CA TYR A 57 2.97 2.72 -14.82
C TYR A 57 1.58 2.09 -14.68
N ASN A 58 1.34 1.31 -13.63
CA ASN A 58 0.01 0.77 -13.34
C ASN A 58 -1.02 1.87 -13.08
N ALA A 59 -0.64 2.93 -12.37
CA ALA A 59 -1.48 4.09 -12.15
C ALA A 59 -1.85 4.75 -13.48
N HIS A 60 -0.88 4.97 -14.37
CA HIS A 60 -1.11 5.48 -15.73
C HIS A 60 -2.08 4.59 -16.52
N LEU A 61 -1.85 3.27 -16.57
CA LEU A 61 -2.73 2.33 -17.27
C LEU A 61 -4.15 2.23 -16.66
N ALA A 62 -4.27 2.53 -15.36
CA ALA A 62 -5.56 2.67 -14.66
C ALA A 62 -6.26 4.01 -14.96
N GLY A 63 -5.58 4.93 -15.64
CA GLY A 63 -6.04 6.27 -15.96
C GLY A 63 -5.96 7.24 -14.78
N ILE A 64 -5.13 6.97 -13.78
CA ILE A 64 -4.84 7.93 -12.70
C ILE A 64 -4.18 9.17 -13.32
N GLU A 65 -4.67 10.35 -12.91
CA GLU A 65 -4.24 11.64 -13.45
C GLU A 65 -3.24 12.35 -12.51
N GLU A 66 -3.35 12.12 -11.20
CA GLU A 66 -2.52 12.75 -10.19
C GLU A 66 -2.11 11.74 -9.11
N VAL A 67 -0.80 11.60 -8.89
CA VAL A 67 -0.22 10.74 -7.86
C VAL A 67 0.43 11.60 -6.78
N MET A 68 0.13 11.34 -5.52
CA MET A 68 0.88 11.86 -4.39
C MET A 68 1.81 10.78 -3.84
N LEU A 69 3.11 11.08 -3.77
CA LEU A 69 4.07 10.24 -3.05
C LEU A 69 4.27 10.82 -1.66
N LEU A 70 3.90 10.05 -0.64
CA LEU A 70 4.20 10.40 0.75
C LEU A 70 5.56 9.84 1.14
N LEU A 71 6.52 10.73 1.33
CA LEU A 71 7.93 10.40 1.56
C LEU A 71 8.28 10.41 3.05
N HIS A 72 9.36 9.71 3.38
CA HIS A 72 10.01 9.81 4.68
C HIS A 72 10.59 11.23 4.86
N PRO A 73 10.63 11.81 6.07
CA PRO A 73 11.12 13.17 6.27
C PRO A 73 12.58 13.36 5.83
N THR A 74 13.38 12.28 5.85
CA THR A 74 14.78 12.28 5.40
C THR A 74 14.96 11.77 3.97
N ASP A 75 13.89 11.67 3.17
CA ASP A 75 14.03 11.29 1.76
C ASP A 75 14.89 12.33 1.00
N GLN A 76 15.90 11.83 0.29
CA GLN A 76 16.81 12.63 -0.54
C GLN A 76 16.87 12.14 -1.99
N VAL A 77 16.13 11.08 -2.33
CA VAL A 77 16.28 10.34 -3.60
C VAL A 77 14.98 10.32 -4.38
N THR A 78 13.89 9.90 -3.74
CA THR A 78 12.62 9.61 -4.42
C THR A 78 12.05 10.85 -5.11
N GLN A 79 12.05 12.01 -4.42
CA GLN A 79 11.51 13.24 -5.00
C GLN A 79 12.31 13.68 -6.23
N ALA A 80 13.64 13.79 -6.11
CA ALA A 80 14.49 14.24 -7.21
C ALA A 80 14.38 13.31 -8.43
N TYR A 81 14.31 12.00 -8.20
CA TYR A 81 14.08 11.01 -9.25
C TYR A 81 12.76 11.24 -9.99
N CYS A 82 11.65 11.42 -9.26
CA CYS A 82 10.34 11.64 -9.87
C CYS A 82 10.23 13.01 -10.57
N GLU A 83 10.90 14.04 -10.04
CA GLU A 83 11.01 15.36 -10.70
C GLU A 83 11.79 15.26 -12.02
N GLU A 84 12.87 14.47 -12.07
CA GLU A 84 13.60 14.18 -13.28
C GLU A 84 12.72 13.44 -14.32
N LEU A 85 11.94 12.45 -13.91
CA LEU A 85 10.96 11.77 -14.79
C LEU A 85 9.95 12.76 -15.37
N MET A 86 9.36 13.62 -14.53
CA MET A 86 8.42 14.64 -14.99
C MET A 86 9.07 15.64 -15.96
N SER A 87 10.31 16.05 -15.70
CA SER A 87 11.05 17.00 -16.55
C SER A 87 11.31 16.47 -17.98
N ARG A 88 11.29 15.14 -18.15
CA ARG A 88 11.50 14.45 -19.42
C ARG A 88 10.19 13.99 -20.06
N ASP A 89 9.05 14.37 -19.50
CA ASP A 89 7.73 13.87 -19.87
C ASP A 89 7.62 12.33 -19.83
N ALA A 90 8.37 11.71 -18.90
CA ALA A 90 8.42 10.26 -18.71
C ALA A 90 7.38 9.75 -17.70
N CYS A 91 6.31 10.52 -17.49
CA CYS A 91 5.20 10.18 -16.58
C CYS A 91 3.85 10.11 -17.31
N TRP A 92 3.83 10.02 -18.64
CA TRP A 92 2.62 9.86 -19.44
C TRP A 92 1.55 10.94 -19.18
N GLY A 93 1.99 12.19 -18.95
CA GLY A 93 1.11 13.31 -18.60
C GLY A 93 0.52 13.28 -17.18
N MET A 94 0.87 12.26 -16.36
CA MET A 94 0.45 12.18 -14.97
C MET A 94 1.21 13.19 -14.12
N LYS A 95 0.49 13.92 -13.27
CA LYS A 95 1.10 14.87 -12.33
C LYS A 95 1.52 14.14 -11.05
N ILE A 96 2.78 14.30 -10.64
CA ILE A 96 3.27 13.77 -9.37
C ILE A 96 3.44 14.93 -8.38
N VAL A 97 2.88 14.79 -7.20
CA VAL A 97 3.06 15.71 -6.07
C VAL A 97 3.64 14.97 -4.87
N PHE A 98 4.23 15.70 -3.94
CA PHE A 98 4.95 15.10 -2.81
C PHE A 98 4.42 15.63 -1.49
N ALA A 99 4.31 14.74 -0.52
CA ALA A 99 4.15 15.09 0.89
C ALA A 99 5.27 14.44 1.70
N ARG A 100 5.56 14.97 2.88
CA ARG A 100 6.54 14.37 3.81
C ARG A 100 5.90 14.15 5.16
N GLN A 101 6.00 12.94 5.70
CA GLN A 101 5.57 12.69 7.06
C GLN A 101 6.57 13.34 8.02
N GLN A 102 6.12 14.23 8.89
CA GLN A 102 6.94 14.78 9.97
C GLN A 102 6.95 13.83 11.17
N ILE A 103 8.07 13.75 11.86
CA ILE A 103 8.18 13.01 13.13
C ILE A 103 7.87 14.01 14.26
N PRO A 104 6.87 13.74 15.11
CA PRO A 104 6.58 14.58 16.28
C PRO A 104 7.82 14.75 17.18
N ALA A 105 7.98 15.92 17.78
CA ALA A 105 9.18 16.27 18.55
C ALA A 105 9.44 15.36 19.77
N ASP A 106 8.38 14.72 20.28
CA ASP A 106 8.40 13.77 21.39
C ASP A 106 8.66 12.31 20.94
N ARG A 107 8.99 12.08 19.66
CA ARG A 107 9.16 10.74 19.09
C ARG A 107 10.45 10.63 18.29
N GLU A 108 11.02 9.42 18.29
CA GLU A 108 12.16 9.06 17.45
C GLU A 108 11.75 8.54 16.05
N LYS A 109 10.51 8.05 15.93
CA LYS A 109 9.99 7.40 14.72
C LYS A 109 8.65 8.02 14.31
N PRO A 110 8.29 7.92 13.03
CA PRO A 110 6.98 8.36 12.54
C PRO A 110 5.83 7.80 13.38
N ALA A 111 4.71 8.54 13.45
CA ALA A 111 3.60 8.19 14.32
C ALA A 111 2.75 7.03 13.78
N GLY A 112 2.96 6.57 12.54
CA GLY A 112 2.27 5.44 11.93
C GLY A 112 1.60 5.79 10.60
N THR A 113 0.98 4.81 9.95
CA THR A 113 0.40 4.97 8.60
C THR A 113 -0.83 5.88 8.56
N ALA A 114 -1.72 5.83 9.56
CA ALA A 114 -2.88 6.73 9.61
C ALA A 114 -2.46 8.20 9.71
N ASP A 115 -1.48 8.48 10.56
CA ASP A 115 -0.87 9.80 10.68
C ASP A 115 -0.18 10.23 9.38
N ALA A 116 0.48 9.29 8.70
CA ALA A 116 1.11 9.53 7.41
C ALA A 116 0.08 10.01 6.37
N VAL A 117 -1.05 9.29 6.21
CA VAL A 117 -2.14 9.70 5.31
C VAL A 117 -2.71 11.06 5.72
N TYR A 118 -2.97 11.26 7.01
CA TYR A 118 -3.48 12.54 7.51
C TYR A 118 -2.57 13.70 7.13
N GLN A 119 -1.27 13.61 7.44
CA GLN A 119 -0.30 14.64 7.12
C GLN A 119 -0.19 14.90 5.61
N ALA A 120 -0.27 13.85 4.79
CA ALA A 120 -0.21 13.97 3.33
C ALA A 120 -1.37 14.81 2.78
N LEU A 121 -2.60 14.47 3.18
CA LEU A 121 -3.80 15.18 2.77
C LEU A 121 -3.81 16.62 3.31
N MET A 122 -3.31 16.84 4.53
CA MET A 122 -3.24 18.19 5.13
C MET A 122 -2.22 19.10 4.45
N GLN A 123 -1.17 18.56 3.82
CA GLN A 123 -0.16 19.35 3.09
C GLN A 123 -0.65 19.88 1.73
N HIS A 124 -1.75 19.33 1.19
CA HIS A 124 -2.29 19.69 -0.12
C HIS A 124 -3.79 19.96 -0.02
N ALA A 125 -4.18 21.24 0.06
CA ALA A 125 -5.59 21.64 0.24
C ALA A 125 -6.55 20.98 -0.78
N ASP A 126 -6.12 20.87 -2.04
CA ASP A 126 -6.92 20.24 -3.11
C ASP A 126 -7.19 18.74 -2.87
N TRP A 127 -6.44 18.07 -2.00
CA TRP A 127 -6.56 16.65 -1.66
C TRP A 127 -7.36 16.40 -0.38
N GLN A 128 -7.76 17.45 0.35
CA GLN A 128 -8.61 17.30 1.55
C GLN A 128 -10.06 16.96 1.21
N GLN A 129 -10.40 16.97 -0.08
CA GLN A 129 -11.69 16.61 -0.64
C GLN A 129 -11.51 15.77 -1.91
N GLY A 130 -12.55 15.00 -2.22
CA GLY A 130 -12.63 14.09 -3.35
C GLY A 130 -12.21 12.67 -3.01
N ARG A 131 -12.55 11.77 -3.93
CA ARG A 131 -12.17 10.36 -3.93
C ARG A 131 -10.66 10.22 -4.10
N VAL A 132 -10.04 9.44 -3.24
CA VAL A 132 -8.60 9.12 -3.27
C VAL A 132 -8.43 7.62 -3.04
N ILE A 133 -7.59 6.99 -3.87
CA ILE A 133 -7.05 5.66 -3.56
C ILE A 133 -5.78 5.84 -2.73
N VAL A 134 -5.61 5.06 -1.66
CA VAL A 134 -4.38 5.00 -0.87
C VAL A 134 -3.83 3.59 -0.90
N CYS A 135 -2.52 3.45 -1.13
CA CYS A 135 -1.85 2.16 -1.16
C CYS A 135 -0.42 2.22 -0.61
N ASN A 136 0.12 1.07 -0.23
CA ASN A 136 1.52 0.96 0.17
C ASN A 136 2.46 1.10 -1.03
N SER A 137 3.74 1.44 -0.78
CA SER A 137 4.78 1.50 -1.82
C SER A 137 5.55 0.20 -2.03
N ASP A 138 5.40 -0.78 -1.13
CA ASP A 138 6.05 -2.09 -1.21
C ASP A 138 5.15 -3.19 -1.78
N ASN A 139 3.92 -2.86 -2.18
CA ASN A 139 3.01 -3.76 -2.88
C ASN A 139 2.81 -3.30 -4.33
N LEU A 140 2.76 -4.24 -5.27
CA LEU A 140 2.48 -3.94 -6.68
C LEU A 140 1.03 -4.28 -7.01
N TYR A 141 0.13 -3.33 -6.79
CA TYR A 141 -1.29 -3.49 -7.13
C TYR A 141 -1.50 -3.44 -8.64
N SER A 142 -2.40 -4.28 -9.14
CA SER A 142 -2.68 -4.35 -10.57
C SER A 142 -3.48 -3.14 -11.08
N VAL A 143 -3.43 -2.94 -12.39
CA VAL A 143 -4.33 -2.00 -13.10
C VAL A 143 -5.80 -2.32 -12.82
N ASN A 144 -6.15 -3.60 -12.70
CA ASN A 144 -7.50 -4.07 -12.44
C ASN A 144 -7.98 -3.67 -11.05
N ALA A 145 -7.16 -3.84 -10.01
CA ALA A 145 -7.48 -3.39 -8.65
C ALA A 145 -7.70 -1.87 -8.57
N LEU A 146 -6.82 -1.08 -9.19
CA LEU A 146 -6.94 0.39 -9.22
C LEU A 146 -8.22 0.83 -9.95
N LYS A 147 -8.53 0.24 -11.11
CA LYS A 147 -9.77 0.52 -11.85
C LYS A 147 -11.02 0.12 -11.06
N THR A 148 -10.98 -1.03 -10.40
CA THR A 148 -12.08 -1.56 -9.57
C THR A 148 -12.39 -0.63 -8.40
N LEU A 149 -11.36 -0.21 -7.65
CA LEU A 149 -11.52 0.75 -6.55
C LEU A 149 -11.99 2.12 -7.03
N TRP A 150 -11.49 2.59 -8.16
CA TRP A 150 -11.93 3.91 -8.66
C TRP A 150 -13.39 3.89 -9.11
N SER A 151 -13.82 2.81 -9.75
CA SER A 151 -15.12 2.71 -10.44
C SER A 151 -16.25 2.17 -9.57
N THR A 152 -15.98 1.78 -8.31
CA THR A 152 -17.01 1.31 -7.38
C THR A 152 -17.96 2.43 -6.97
N ASP A 153 -19.25 2.11 -6.89
CA ASP A 153 -20.31 3.04 -6.45
C ASP A 153 -20.24 3.36 -4.95
N HIS A 154 -19.45 2.60 -4.19
CA HIS A 154 -19.23 2.84 -2.77
C HIS A 154 -18.20 3.97 -2.57
N ALA A 155 -18.52 4.93 -1.71
CA ALA A 155 -17.62 6.04 -1.40
C ALA A 155 -16.37 5.57 -0.63
N GLN A 156 -16.53 4.59 0.27
CA GLN A 156 -15.46 3.94 1.03
C GLN A 156 -15.44 2.45 0.68
N ALA A 157 -14.31 1.98 0.17
CA ALA A 157 -14.12 0.57 -0.17
C ALA A 157 -12.66 0.13 -0.02
N LEU A 158 -12.45 -1.17 0.07
CA LEU A 158 -11.15 -1.82 0.00
C LEU A 158 -11.22 -3.04 -0.91
N ILE A 159 -10.06 -3.53 -1.35
CA ILE A 159 -10.01 -4.85 -2.00
C ILE A 159 -9.85 -5.93 -0.94
N SER A 160 -10.70 -6.94 -1.05
CA SER A 160 -10.63 -8.18 -0.30
C SER A 160 -10.07 -9.27 -1.20
N TYR A 161 -8.74 -9.43 -1.20
CA TYR A 161 -8.06 -10.38 -2.07
C TYR A 161 -8.36 -11.82 -1.67
N HIS A 162 -8.68 -12.68 -2.63
CA HIS A 162 -8.82 -14.10 -2.37
C HIS A 162 -7.47 -14.68 -1.95
N ARG A 163 -7.41 -15.25 -0.74
CA ARG A 163 -6.16 -15.72 -0.11
C ARG A 163 -5.32 -16.60 -1.04
N ASP A 164 -5.95 -17.56 -1.71
CA ASP A 164 -5.25 -18.53 -2.55
C ASP A 164 -4.75 -17.94 -3.88
N SER A 165 -5.24 -16.76 -4.26
CA SER A 165 -4.80 -16.06 -5.47
C SER A 165 -3.54 -15.22 -5.25
N LEU A 166 -3.11 -15.03 -4.00
CA LEU A 166 -1.91 -14.26 -3.66
C LEU A 166 -0.60 -15.06 -3.81
N LEU A 167 -0.67 -16.35 -4.14
CA LEU A 167 0.48 -17.19 -4.53
C LEU A 167 1.67 -17.20 -3.54
N TYR A 168 1.43 -16.93 -2.25
CA TYR A 168 2.46 -17.00 -1.21
C TYR A 168 2.55 -18.41 -0.59
N PRO A 169 3.72 -18.80 -0.05
CA PRO A 169 3.85 -20.01 0.75
C PRO A 169 2.85 -20.05 1.93
N ALA A 170 2.38 -21.24 2.27
CA ALA A 170 1.34 -21.45 3.29
C ALA A 170 1.69 -20.81 4.66
N GLU A 171 2.95 -20.85 5.05
CA GLU A 171 3.44 -20.23 6.30
C GLU A 171 3.37 -18.71 6.27
N ARG A 172 3.60 -18.08 5.11
CA ARG A 172 3.53 -16.63 4.96
C ARG A 172 2.08 -16.16 4.88
N ILE A 173 1.27 -16.81 4.05
CA ILE A 173 -0.12 -16.43 3.80
C ILE A 173 -1.04 -16.68 5.01
N SER A 174 -0.63 -17.48 6.00
CA SER A 174 -1.35 -17.63 7.27
C SER A 174 -1.17 -16.44 8.21
N ALA A 175 -0.09 -15.66 8.06
CA ALA A 175 0.16 -14.47 8.86
C ALA A 175 -0.51 -13.20 8.30
N PHE A 176 -1.12 -13.28 7.11
CA PHE A 176 -1.71 -12.14 6.43
C PHE A 176 -3.05 -11.76 7.08
N ALA A 177 -3.36 -10.46 7.06
CA ALA A 177 -4.54 -9.92 7.71
C ALA A 177 -5.83 -10.36 6.99
N LEU A 178 -6.74 -11.02 7.70
CA LEU A 178 -8.02 -11.48 7.14
C LEU A 178 -9.13 -10.44 7.33
N ILE A 179 -10.01 -10.35 6.34
CA ILE A 179 -11.16 -9.45 6.31
C ILE A 179 -12.40 -10.21 6.77
N ARG A 180 -13.03 -9.69 7.83
CA ARG A 180 -14.37 -10.09 8.28
C ARG A 180 -15.39 -9.08 7.77
N THR A 181 -16.47 -9.54 7.15
CA THR A 181 -17.58 -8.70 6.69
C THR A 181 -18.90 -9.09 7.32
N ASP A 182 -19.86 -8.17 7.29
CA ASP A 182 -21.27 -8.51 7.46
C ASP A 182 -21.81 -9.24 6.22
N ALA A 183 -23.10 -9.62 6.27
CA ALA A 183 -23.77 -10.30 5.17
C ALA A 183 -23.96 -9.43 3.91
N ALA A 184 -23.84 -8.10 4.03
CA ALA A 184 -23.94 -7.15 2.93
C ALA A 184 -22.57 -6.82 2.31
N GLY A 185 -21.47 -7.38 2.85
CA GLY A 185 -20.11 -7.18 2.33
C GLY A 185 -19.39 -5.96 2.90
N TYR A 186 -19.91 -5.35 3.97
CA TYR A 186 -19.23 -4.26 4.65
C TYR A 186 -18.29 -4.79 5.71
N LEU A 187 -17.11 -4.18 5.79
CA LEU A 187 -16.06 -4.54 6.71
C LEU A 187 -16.52 -4.39 8.17
N LEU A 188 -16.37 -5.46 8.94
CA LEU A 188 -16.51 -5.46 10.40
C LEU A 188 -15.15 -5.34 11.08
N GLU A 189 -14.15 -6.08 10.58
CA GLU A 189 -12.85 -6.21 11.23
C GLU A 189 -11.76 -6.61 10.23
N ILE A 190 -10.54 -6.11 10.44
CA ILE A 190 -9.31 -6.63 9.82
C ILE A 190 -8.51 -7.35 10.90
N ILE A 191 -8.45 -8.68 10.81
CA ILE A 191 -7.81 -9.55 11.80
C ILE A 191 -6.34 -9.74 11.42
N GLU A 192 -5.45 -9.01 12.10
CA GLU A 192 -4.00 -9.13 11.94
C GLU A 192 -3.47 -10.44 12.53
N LYS A 193 -2.64 -11.16 11.76
CA LYS A 193 -2.03 -12.45 12.16
C LYS A 193 -3.06 -13.42 12.78
N PRO A 194 -4.09 -13.80 12.00
CA PRO A 194 -5.19 -14.61 12.49
C PRO A 194 -4.72 -15.98 12.97
N THR A 195 -5.40 -16.54 13.96
CA THR A 195 -5.23 -17.94 14.33
C THR A 195 -5.88 -18.86 13.28
N ALA A 196 -5.48 -20.13 13.26
CA ALA A 196 -6.12 -21.14 12.40
C ALA A 196 -7.64 -21.23 12.66
N GLN A 197 -8.05 -21.16 13.92
CA GLN A 197 -9.46 -21.15 14.30
C GLN A 197 -10.22 -19.95 13.72
N GLN A 198 -9.66 -18.74 13.80
CA GLN A 198 -10.30 -17.56 13.21
C GLN A 198 -10.43 -17.69 11.68
N ALA A 199 -9.44 -18.28 11.01
CA ALA A 199 -9.53 -18.55 9.58
C ALA A 199 -10.62 -19.60 9.26
N GLU A 200 -10.70 -20.69 10.01
CA GLU A 200 -11.75 -21.71 9.84
C GLU A 200 -13.16 -21.14 10.05
N GLU A 201 -13.34 -20.32 11.09
CA GLU A 201 -14.61 -19.63 11.36
C GLU A 201 -15.02 -18.70 10.21
N LEU A 202 -14.08 -17.89 9.71
CA LEU A 202 -14.33 -17.00 8.58
C LEU A 202 -14.68 -17.78 7.31
N MET A 203 -13.96 -18.87 7.03
CA MET A 203 -14.25 -19.73 5.89
C MET A 203 -15.66 -20.31 5.99
N ALA A 204 -16.05 -20.81 7.16
CA ALA A 204 -17.38 -21.37 7.38
C ALA A 204 -18.52 -20.33 7.25
N GLN A 205 -18.28 -19.09 7.68
CA GLN A 205 -19.28 -18.01 7.65
C GLN A 205 -19.39 -17.33 6.29
N GLN A 206 -18.26 -17.06 5.64
CA GLN A 206 -18.19 -16.24 4.42
C GLN A 206 -17.98 -17.06 3.15
N GLY A 207 -17.65 -18.34 3.26
CA GLY A 207 -17.34 -19.23 2.12
C GLY A 207 -16.03 -18.88 1.40
N ARG A 208 -15.25 -17.93 1.93
CA ARG A 208 -13.95 -17.50 1.38
C ARG A 208 -13.10 -16.82 2.45
N LEU A 209 -11.79 -16.82 2.21
CA LEU A 209 -10.83 -16.02 2.98
C LEU A 209 -10.39 -14.81 2.16
N GLY A 210 -10.87 -13.64 2.58
CA GLY A 210 -10.45 -12.35 2.06
C GLY A 210 -9.26 -11.82 2.83
N VAL A 211 -8.26 -11.29 2.13
CA VAL A 211 -7.03 -10.74 2.70
C VAL A 211 -6.97 -9.23 2.41
N SER A 212 -6.64 -8.44 3.43
CA SER A 212 -6.29 -7.04 3.25
C SER A 212 -4.83 -6.92 2.83
N MET A 213 -4.59 -6.27 1.69
CA MET A 213 -3.25 -5.89 1.23
C MET A 213 -3.04 -4.37 1.37
N ASN A 214 -3.76 -3.70 2.27
CA ASN A 214 -3.65 -2.25 2.54
C ASN A 214 -3.83 -1.32 1.33
N ILE A 215 -4.85 -1.60 0.51
CA ILE A 215 -5.33 -0.68 -0.53
C ILE A 215 -6.78 -0.30 -0.26
N PHE A 216 -7.03 1.00 -0.22
CA PHE A 216 -8.32 1.59 0.15
C PHE A 216 -8.69 2.69 -0.83
N VAL A 217 -9.99 2.90 -1.04
CA VAL A 217 -10.54 4.10 -1.67
C VAL A 217 -11.50 4.76 -0.70
N PHE A 218 -11.44 6.07 -0.58
CA PHE A 218 -12.34 6.83 0.28
C PHE A 218 -12.54 8.26 -0.22
N GLU A 219 -13.64 8.86 0.21
CA GLU A 219 -13.84 10.31 0.14
C GLU A 219 -13.03 11.01 1.25
N ALA A 220 -12.06 11.85 0.86
CA ALA A 220 -11.08 12.42 1.78
C ALA A 220 -11.72 13.25 2.90
N SER A 221 -12.70 14.10 2.57
CA SER A 221 -13.34 14.98 3.55
C SER A 221 -14.08 14.20 4.64
N THR A 222 -14.66 13.05 4.28
CA THR A 222 -15.35 12.16 5.21
C THR A 222 -14.37 11.38 6.09
N PHE A 223 -13.24 10.93 5.53
CA PHE A 223 -12.31 10.04 6.24
C PHE A 223 -11.27 10.79 7.09
N LEU A 224 -10.96 12.05 6.76
CA LEU A 224 -10.00 12.90 7.48
C LEU A 224 -10.20 12.94 9.01
N PRO A 225 -11.42 13.15 9.55
CA PRO A 225 -11.65 13.13 10.99
C PRO A 225 -11.28 11.81 11.66
N TYR A 226 -11.45 10.68 10.96
CA TYR A 226 -11.11 9.35 11.46
C TYR A 226 -9.60 9.13 11.49
N LEU A 227 -8.88 9.59 10.46
CA LEU A 227 -7.42 9.61 10.44
C LEU A 227 -6.87 10.45 11.62
N ALA A 228 -7.42 11.65 11.84
CA ALA A 228 -6.99 12.55 12.90
C ALA A 228 -7.14 11.96 14.31
N LYS A 229 -8.29 11.35 14.60
CA LYS A 229 -8.61 10.78 15.92
C LYS A 229 -8.06 9.37 16.16
N THR A 230 -7.37 8.78 15.19
CA THR A 230 -6.83 7.42 15.33
C THR A 230 -5.88 7.33 16.53
N PRO A 231 -6.13 6.43 17.49
CA PRO A 231 -5.30 6.29 18.67
C PRO A 231 -3.99 5.56 18.34
N PHE A 232 -3.01 5.70 19.23
CA PHE A 232 -1.82 4.85 19.17
C PHE A 232 -2.18 3.43 19.61
N HIS A 233 -1.70 2.44 18.85
CA HIS A 233 -1.80 1.05 19.25
C HIS A 233 -1.04 0.83 20.59
N PRO A 234 -1.64 0.17 21.61
CA PRO A 234 -1.07 0.12 22.96
C PRO A 234 0.31 -0.55 23.04
N VAL A 235 0.57 -1.53 22.18
CA VAL A 235 1.87 -2.25 22.11
C VAL A 235 2.83 -1.62 21.09
N ARG A 236 2.42 -1.49 19.83
CA ARG A 236 3.27 -0.99 18.73
C ARG A 236 3.58 0.51 18.84
N ASN A 237 2.74 1.27 19.55
CA ASN A 237 2.84 2.72 19.70
C ASN A 237 2.84 3.45 18.34
N GLU A 238 1.99 2.99 17.42
CA GLU A 238 1.78 3.55 16.08
C GLU A 238 0.27 3.76 15.82
N LYS A 239 -0.08 4.81 15.08
CA LYS A 239 -1.42 5.09 14.55
C LYS A 239 -1.56 4.39 13.20
N GLU A 240 -2.45 3.43 13.11
CA GLU A 240 -2.49 2.50 11.98
C GLU A 240 -3.71 2.75 11.11
N LEU A 241 -3.49 2.79 9.79
CA LEU A 241 -4.56 3.03 8.82
C LEU A 241 -5.73 2.03 8.93
N PRO A 242 -5.52 0.72 9.13
CA PRO A 242 -6.60 -0.23 9.43
C PRO A 242 -7.45 0.16 10.65
N THR A 243 -6.84 0.77 11.68
CA THR A 243 -7.56 1.27 12.85
C THR A 243 -8.47 2.45 12.48
N SER A 244 -8.01 3.36 11.61
CA SER A 244 -8.87 4.45 11.10
C SER A 244 -10.08 3.91 10.33
N VAL A 245 -9.87 2.84 9.54
CA VAL A 245 -10.93 2.17 8.78
C VAL A 245 -11.96 1.52 9.72
N ALA A 246 -11.51 0.85 10.79
CA ALA A 246 -12.39 0.29 11.81
C ALA A 246 -13.19 1.39 12.55
N LEU A 247 -12.50 2.47 12.96
CA LEU A 247 -13.14 3.62 13.62
C LEU A 247 -14.21 4.29 12.74
N PHE A 248 -14.03 4.29 11.42
CA PHE A 248 -15.04 4.76 10.48
C PHE A 248 -16.30 3.89 10.55
N GLY A 249 -16.16 2.56 10.51
CA GLY A 249 -17.30 1.64 10.59
C GLY A 249 -18.06 1.78 11.91
N GLU A 250 -17.35 1.92 13.03
CA GLU A 250 -17.96 2.17 14.34
C GLU A 250 -18.69 3.53 14.41
N GLY A 251 -18.11 4.57 13.80
CA GLY A 251 -18.65 5.93 13.85
C GLY A 251 -19.85 6.16 12.93
N GLU A 252 -19.84 5.58 11.73
CA GLU A 252 -20.91 5.74 10.73
C GLU A 252 -21.94 4.61 10.77
N GLY A 253 -21.71 3.56 11.56
CA GLY A 253 -22.57 2.37 11.64
C GLY A 253 -22.46 1.42 10.45
N GLN A 254 -21.59 1.72 9.48
CA GLN A 254 -21.30 0.89 8.32
C GLN A 254 -19.84 1.07 7.91
N GLY A 255 -19.11 -0.04 7.79
CA GLY A 255 -17.69 -0.04 7.41
C GLY A 255 -17.43 0.21 5.93
N PHE A 256 -16.17 0.06 5.52
CA PHE A 256 -15.79 0.10 4.12
C PHE A 256 -16.36 -1.11 3.37
N PHE A 257 -16.83 -0.93 2.13
CA PHE A 257 -17.26 -2.08 1.32
C PHE A 257 -16.06 -2.91 0.87
N ALA A 258 -16.08 -4.22 1.13
CA ALA A 258 -14.98 -5.13 0.84
C ALA A 258 -15.18 -5.79 -0.52
N ILE A 259 -14.57 -5.23 -1.57
CA ILE A 259 -14.72 -5.72 -2.95
C ILE A 259 -13.94 -7.03 -3.12
N PRO A 260 -14.58 -8.17 -3.42
CA PRO A 260 -13.86 -9.41 -3.69
C PRO A 260 -13.03 -9.30 -4.96
N LEU A 261 -11.75 -9.69 -4.88
CA LEU A 261 -10.88 -9.77 -6.05
C LEU A 261 -9.97 -11.00 -5.95
N ALA A 262 -9.73 -11.68 -7.07
CA ALA A 262 -8.92 -12.89 -7.12
C ALA A 262 -7.76 -12.70 -8.09
N GLU A 263 -6.65 -12.15 -7.58
CA GLU A 263 -5.41 -11.93 -8.32
C GLU A 263 -4.23 -11.90 -7.36
N ASN A 264 -3.02 -12.06 -7.91
CA ASN A 264 -1.78 -11.95 -7.14
C ASN A 264 -1.43 -10.48 -6.88
N VAL A 265 -0.86 -10.19 -5.71
CA VAL A 265 -0.30 -8.89 -5.35
C VAL A 265 1.12 -9.11 -4.86
N PRO A 266 2.15 -8.90 -5.70
CA PRO A 266 3.53 -8.98 -5.27
C PRO A 266 3.85 -8.00 -4.14
N ASP A 267 4.71 -8.41 -3.21
CA ASP A 267 5.10 -7.67 -2.01
C ASP A 267 6.62 -7.71 -1.85
N LEU A 268 7.23 -6.56 -1.59
CA LEU A 268 8.66 -6.39 -1.38
C LEU A 268 8.95 -6.15 0.10
N THR A 269 8.85 -7.21 0.89
CA THR A 269 9.01 -7.15 2.35
C THR A 269 10.40 -7.54 2.83
N SER A 270 10.99 -8.59 2.25
CA SER A 270 12.33 -9.07 2.56
C SER A 270 13.20 -9.24 1.30
N LYS A 271 14.49 -9.52 1.47
CA LYS A 271 15.41 -9.64 0.32
C LYS A 271 15.08 -10.84 -0.56
N GLU A 272 14.53 -11.90 0.02
CA GLU A 272 14.06 -13.08 -0.71
C GLU A 272 12.94 -12.73 -1.71
N ASP A 273 12.18 -11.66 -1.44
CA ASP A 273 11.11 -11.19 -2.32
C ASP A 273 11.63 -10.50 -3.58
N ILE A 274 12.89 -10.05 -3.59
CA ILE A 274 13.48 -9.35 -4.74
C ILE A 274 13.47 -10.25 -5.98
N LEU A 275 13.91 -11.50 -5.86
CA LEU A 275 13.97 -12.44 -7.00
C LEU A 275 12.57 -12.81 -7.49
N VAL A 276 11.63 -13.00 -6.55
CA VAL A 276 10.22 -13.29 -6.89
C VAL A 276 9.59 -12.10 -7.61
N MET A 277 9.85 -10.88 -7.13
CA MET A 277 9.40 -9.64 -7.76
C MET A 277 10.02 -9.47 -9.15
N GLN A 278 11.33 -9.64 -9.30
CA GLN A 278 12.03 -9.56 -10.60
C GLN A 278 11.42 -10.49 -11.64
N LYS A 279 11.20 -11.76 -11.26
CA LYS A 279 10.56 -12.74 -12.14
C LYS A 279 9.14 -12.32 -12.51
N TYR A 280 8.34 -11.92 -11.52
CA TYR A 280 6.98 -11.44 -11.78
C TYR A 280 6.96 -10.25 -12.73
N LEU A 281 7.89 -9.30 -12.56
CA LEU A 281 8.00 -8.11 -13.39
C LEU A 281 8.36 -8.46 -14.83
N GLU A 282 9.32 -9.37 -15.03
CA GLU A 282 9.70 -9.85 -16.35
C GLU A 282 8.53 -10.55 -17.06
N ASP A 283 7.83 -11.46 -16.37
CA ASP A 283 6.72 -12.22 -16.93
C ASP A 283 5.51 -11.33 -17.27
N THR A 284 5.29 -10.25 -16.50
CA THR A 284 4.07 -9.43 -16.58
C THR A 284 4.25 -8.16 -17.42
N TYR A 285 5.42 -7.52 -17.35
CA TYR A 285 5.67 -6.21 -17.97
C TYR A 285 6.66 -6.27 -19.14
N GLY A 286 7.27 -7.44 -19.40
CA GLY A 286 8.17 -7.66 -20.52
C GLY A 286 9.42 -6.78 -20.46
N ASP A 287 9.52 -5.85 -21.41
CA ASP A 287 10.65 -4.92 -21.56
C ASP A 287 10.39 -3.51 -21.04
N PHE A 288 9.26 -3.31 -20.34
CA PHE A 288 9.09 -2.09 -19.55
C PHE A 288 10.12 -2.06 -18.41
#